data_AF-A0A135UIJ1-F1
#
_entry.id   AF-A0A135UIJ1-F1
#
_cell.length_a   1.000
_cell.length_b   1.000
_cell.length_c   1.000
_cell.angle_alpha   90.00
_cell.angle_beta   90.00
_cell.angle_gamma   90.00
#
_symmetry.space_group_name_H-M   'P 1'
#
loop_
_entity.id
_entity.type
_entity.pdbx_description
1 polymer ?
#
loop_
_entity_poly.entity_id
_entity_poly.type
_entity_poly.pdbx_seq_one_letter_code
_entity_poly.pdbx_strand_id
1 'polypeptide(L)'
;MELSDAFRIVNLATATIMVLGGIAQFFNFNFQGIIVGAYVIIFGLCTALLEFQIPPQVSRYASFLFSFVGRGVFYIFIGSILLSDGVFKIIAGSIVGLIGLAYVVLEFVPQIEPPANMREADGGWGAEQV
;
A
#
# COMPACT_ATOMS: atom_id res chain seq x y z
N MET A 1 6.58 12.25 17.71
CA MET A 1 5.66 11.98 16.59
C MET A 1 4.64 10.99 17.10
N GLU A 2 3.36 11.33 17.02
CA GLU A 2 2.28 10.36 17.25
C GLU A 2 2.48 9.18 16.29
N LEU A 3 2.28 7.95 16.76
CA LEU A 3 2.53 6.72 15.98
C LEU A 3 1.74 6.72 14.64
N SER A 4 0.56 7.35 14.65
CA SER A 4 -0.29 7.54 13.46
C SER A 4 0.38 8.38 12.35
N ASP A 5 1.11 9.44 12.70
CA ASP A 5 1.80 10.28 11.71
C ASP A 5 2.97 9.53 11.07
N ALA A 6 3.66 8.69 11.84
CA ALA A 6 4.74 7.86 11.32
C ALA A 6 4.22 6.87 10.27
N PHE A 7 3.09 6.21 10.51
CA PHE A 7 2.47 5.30 9.53
C PHE A 7 2.02 6.02 8.27
N ARG A 8 1.42 7.21 8.42
CA ARG A 8 1.01 8.06 7.30
C ARG A 8 2.18 8.41 6.39
N ILE A 9 3.30 8.81 6.99
CA ILE A 9 4.54 9.13 6.26
C ILE A 9 5.08 7.89 5.54
N VAL A 10 5.10 6.73 6.18
CA VAL A 10 5.57 5.48 5.57
C VAL A 10 4.68 5.05 4.40
N ASN A 11 3.35 5.15 4.54
CA ASN A 11 2.41 4.84 3.46
C ASN A 11 2.61 5.79 2.26
N LEU A 12 2.75 7.09 2.52
CA LEU A 12 2.95 8.10 1.48
C LEU A 12 4.31 7.94 0.78
N ALA A 13 5.36 7.60 1.53
CA ALA A 13 6.67 7.28 0.98
C ALA A 13 6.60 6.04 0.09
N THR A 14 5.93 4.98 0.55
CA THR A 14 5.73 3.73 -0.21
C THR A 14 4.95 4.00 -1.49
N ALA A 15 3.85 4.76 -1.41
CA ALA A 15 3.06 5.17 -2.58
C ALA A 15 3.89 5.96 -3.60
N THR A 16 4.76 6.86 -3.14
CA THR A 16 5.66 7.62 -4.01
C THR A 16 6.66 6.71 -4.72
N ILE A 17 7.26 5.77 -3.98
CA ILE A 17 8.20 4.79 -4.55
C ILE A 17 7.50 3.90 -5.58
N MET A 18 6.24 3.48 -5.32
CA MET A 18 5.44 2.72 -6.28
C MET A 18 5.21 3.51 -7.57
N VAL A 19 4.80 4.78 -7.48
CA VAL A 19 4.56 5.61 -8.68
C VAL A 19 5.86 5.82 -9.47
N LEU A 20 6.97 6.16 -8.81
CA LEU A 20 8.26 6.34 -9.46
C LEU A 20 8.78 5.03 -10.09
N GLY A 21 8.63 3.91 -9.38
CA GLY A 21 9.00 2.59 -9.86
C GLY A 21 8.15 2.13 -11.06
N GLY A 22 6.85 2.42 -11.05
CA GLY A 22 5.96 2.16 -12.17
C GLY A 22 6.32 3.00 -13.40
N ILE A 23 6.67 4.27 -13.23
CA ILE A 23 7.17 5.13 -14.32
C ILE A 23 8.48 4.58 -14.88
N ALA A 24 9.39 4.10 -14.02
CA ALA A 24 10.64 3.47 -14.46
C ALA A 24 10.41 2.23 -15.34
N GLN A 25 9.24 1.60 -15.27
CA GLN A 25 8.91 0.42 -16.08
C GLN A 25 8.58 0.76 -17.53
N PHE A 26 8.14 2.00 -17.81
CA PHE A 26 7.90 2.49 -19.18
C PHE A 26 9.18 2.70 -19.99
N PHE A 27 10.34 2.86 -19.34
CA PHE A 27 11.61 3.05 -20.03
C PHE A 27 12.13 1.79 -20.73
N ASN A 28 11.66 0.60 -20.32
CA ASN A 28 11.87 -0.62 -21.09
C ASN A 28 10.58 -0.88 -21.90
N PHE A 29 10.64 -0.67 -23.21
CA PHE A 29 9.53 -0.83 -24.17
C PHE A 29 9.10 -2.30 -24.35
N ASN A 30 8.73 -2.97 -23.26
CA ASN A 30 8.11 -4.28 -23.25
C ASN A 30 6.62 -4.09 -22.92
N PHE A 31 5.75 -4.67 -23.74
CA PHE A 31 4.30 -4.61 -23.55
C PHE A 31 3.86 -5.08 -22.15
N GLN A 32 4.50 -6.13 -21.63
CA GLN A 32 4.25 -6.61 -20.27
C GLN A 32 4.67 -5.57 -19.21
N GLY A 33 5.81 -4.90 -19.41
CA GLY A 33 6.31 -3.87 -18.51
C GLY A 33 5.40 -2.64 -18.45
N ILE A 34 4.84 -2.25 -19.59
CA ILE A 34 3.89 -1.12 -19.68
C ILE A 34 2.62 -1.44 -18.89
N ILE A 35 2.05 -2.64 -19.07
CA ILE A 35 0.84 -3.06 -18.35
C ILE A 35 1.10 -3.09 -16.84
N VAL A 36 2.20 -3.73 -16.44
CA VAL A 36 2.60 -3.80 -15.03
C VAL A 36 2.84 -2.41 -14.44
N GLY A 37 3.57 -1.55 -15.14
CA GLY A 37 3.83 -0.18 -14.71
C GLY A 37 2.54 0.63 -14.51
N ALA A 38 1.58 0.49 -15.43
CA ALA A 38 0.26 1.12 -15.29
C ALA A 38 -0.48 0.66 -14.03
N TYR A 39 -0.52 -0.65 -13.76
CA TYR A 39 -1.13 -1.18 -12.53
C TYR A 39 -0.43 -0.64 -11.28
N VAL A 40 0.90 -0.66 -11.24
CA VAL A 40 1.67 -0.18 -10.09
C VAL A 40 1.42 1.32 -9.82
N ILE A 41 1.31 2.14 -10.87
CA ILE A 41 0.98 3.57 -10.73
C ILE A 41 -0.42 3.76 -10.17
N ILE A 42 -1.43 3.06 -10.71
CA ILE A 42 -2.81 3.14 -10.24
C ILE A 42 -2.88 2.73 -8.76
N PHE A 43 -2.25 1.62 -8.39
CA PHE A 43 -2.20 1.14 -7.01
C PHE A 43 -1.44 2.09 -6.08
N GLY A 44 -0.37 2.72 -6.55
CA GLY A 44 0.36 3.75 -5.80
C GLY A 44 -0.49 4.98 -5.54
N LEU A 45 -1.19 5.48 -6.55
CA LEU A 45 -2.13 6.60 -6.42
C LEU A 45 -3.30 6.27 -5.49
N CYS A 46 -3.89 5.07 -5.61
CA CYS A 46 -4.92 4.61 -4.67
C CYS A 46 -4.41 4.59 -3.23
N THR A 47 -3.19 4.09 -2.99
CA THR A 47 -2.57 4.07 -1.67
C THR A 47 -2.37 5.47 -1.11
N ALA A 48 -1.93 6.42 -1.94
CA ALA A 48 -1.79 7.82 -1.54
C ALA A 48 -3.16 8.46 -1.23
N LEU A 49 -4.17 8.23 -2.06
CA LEU A 49 -5.52 8.79 -1.87
C LEU A 49 -6.17 8.30 -0.57
N LEU A 50 -6.01 7.01 -0.24
CA LEU A 50 -6.52 6.41 1.01
C LEU A 50 -5.95 7.08 2.26
N GLU A 51 -4.82 7.76 2.15
CA GLU A 51 -4.16 8.47 3.24
C GLU A 51 -4.65 9.91 3.42
N PHE A 52 -5.38 10.47 2.44
CA PHE A 52 -5.99 11.80 2.54
C PHE A 52 -7.50 11.73 2.75
N GLN A 53 -8.16 10.69 2.23
CA GLN A 53 -9.59 10.49 2.40
C GLN A 53 -9.91 9.00 2.29
N ILE A 54 -10.77 8.47 3.17
CA ILE A 54 -11.25 7.09 3.11
C ILE A 54 -12.51 7.05 2.23
N PRO A 55 -12.46 6.54 0.98
CA PRO A 55 -13.65 6.42 0.15
C PRO A 55 -14.51 5.25 0.68
N PRO A 56 -15.83 5.43 0.86
CA PRO A 56 -16.70 4.38 1.40
C PRO A 56 -16.74 3.13 0.51
N GLN A 57 -16.47 3.26 -0.79
CA GLN A 57 -16.39 2.14 -1.73
C GLN A 57 -15.15 1.26 -1.48
N VAL A 58 -14.01 1.85 -1.12
CA VAL A 58 -12.78 1.08 -0.85
C VAL A 58 -12.88 0.38 0.51
N SER A 59 -13.52 1.01 1.49
CA SER A 59 -13.88 0.35 2.76
C SER A 59 -14.76 -0.88 2.54
N ARG A 60 -15.73 -0.80 1.60
CA ARG A 60 -16.64 -1.90 1.28
C ARG A 60 -15.99 -3.06 0.51
N TYR A 61 -15.15 -2.79 -0.49
CA TYR A 61 -14.63 -3.83 -1.40
C TYR A 61 -13.19 -4.24 -1.13
N ALA A 62 -12.41 -3.42 -0.42
CA ALA A 62 -11.00 -3.66 -0.16
C ALA A 62 -10.68 -3.46 1.33
N SER A 63 -11.48 -4.06 2.21
CA SER A 63 -11.28 -4.01 3.66
C SER A 63 -9.90 -4.54 4.09
N PHE A 64 -9.26 -5.38 3.27
CA PHE A 64 -7.88 -5.85 3.49
C PHE A 64 -6.84 -4.72 3.46
N LEU A 65 -7.09 -3.64 2.70
CA LEU A 65 -6.22 -2.46 2.71
C LEU A 65 -6.38 -1.63 3.98
N PHE A 66 -7.19 -2.03 4.95
CA PHE A 66 -7.30 -1.39 6.27
C PHE A 66 -6.81 -2.31 7.40
N SER A 67 -6.17 -3.43 7.08
CA SER A 67 -5.49 -4.31 8.03
C SER A 67 -3.96 -4.25 7.83
N PHE A 68 -3.19 -4.40 8.91
CA PHE A 68 -1.72 -4.43 8.85
C PHE A 68 -1.21 -5.58 7.97
N VAL A 69 -1.69 -6.81 8.18
CA VAL A 69 -1.37 -7.95 7.31
C VAL A 69 -1.87 -7.74 5.88
N GLY A 70 -3.09 -7.24 5.69
CA GLY A 70 -3.62 -7.05 4.33
C GLY A 70 -2.83 -6.02 3.51
N ARG A 71 -2.41 -4.89 4.13
CA ARG A 71 -1.48 -3.93 3.52
C ARG A 71 -0.09 -4.53 3.31
N GLY A 72 0.42 -5.28 4.28
CA GLY A 72 1.73 -5.91 4.20
C GLY A 72 1.84 -6.89 3.03
N VAL A 73 0.87 -7.79 2.88
CA VAL A 73 0.79 -8.74 1.75
C VAL A 73 0.66 -8.00 0.42
N PHE A 74 -0.14 -6.92 0.38
CA PHE A 74 -0.26 -6.08 -0.82
C PHE A 74 1.07 -5.43 -1.23
N TYR A 75 1.83 -4.87 -0.29
CA TYR A 75 3.14 -4.30 -0.58
C TYR A 75 4.17 -5.36 -0.99
N ILE A 76 4.14 -6.56 -0.39
CA ILE A 76 4.98 -7.68 -0.83
C ILE A 76 4.65 -8.07 -2.27
N PHE A 77 3.37 -8.14 -2.62
CA PHE A 77 2.92 -8.45 -3.98
C PHE A 77 3.40 -7.41 -4.99
N ILE A 78 3.21 -6.12 -4.68
CA ILE A 78 3.67 -5.03 -5.55
C ILE A 78 5.19 -5.03 -5.68
N GLY A 79 5.93 -5.19 -4.58
CA GLY A 79 7.39 -5.27 -4.58
C GLY A 79 7.91 -6.42 -5.46
N SER A 80 7.22 -7.56 -5.42
CA SER A 80 7.52 -8.74 -6.25
C SER A 80 7.29 -8.50 -7.74
N ILE A 81 6.26 -7.73 -8.10
CA ILE A 81 5.95 -7.39 -9.50
C ILE A 81 6.91 -6.32 -10.06
N LEU A 82 7.41 -5.43 -9.18
CA LEU A 82 8.39 -4.40 -9.51
C LEU A 82 9.80 -4.97 -9.76
N LEU A 83 10.10 -6.15 -9.21
CA LEU A 83 11.34 -6.89 -9.47
C LEU A 83 11.39 -7.33 -10.94
N SER A 84 12.05 -6.51 -11.76
CA SER A 84 12.25 -6.69 -13.19
C SER A 84 13.65 -6.24 -13.59
N ASP A 85 14.04 -6.43 -14.84
CA ASP A 85 15.34 -6.03 -15.36
C ASP A 85 15.57 -4.52 -15.21
N GLY A 86 16.52 -4.17 -14.35
CA GLY A 86 16.96 -2.80 -14.06
C GLY A 86 17.28 -2.56 -12.58
N VAL A 87 18.48 -2.04 -12.31
CA VAL A 87 18.97 -1.78 -10.94
C VAL A 87 18.01 -0.90 -10.13
N PHE A 88 17.46 0.16 -10.73
CA PHE A 88 16.50 1.05 -10.08
C PHE A 88 15.19 0.35 -9.69
N LYS A 89 14.72 -0.59 -10.52
CA LYS A 89 13.48 -1.35 -10.28
C LYS A 89 13.68 -2.37 -9.18
N ILE A 90 14.82 -3.06 -9.18
CA ILE A 90 15.19 -4.01 -8.13
C ILE A 90 15.28 -3.32 -6.78
N ILE A 91 15.91 -2.13 -6.71
CA ILE A 91 16.01 -1.35 -5.46
C ILE A 91 14.63 -0.92 -4.99
N ALA A 92 13.80 -0.33 -5.88
CA ALA A 92 12.45 0.11 -5.53
C ALA A 92 11.56 -1.04 -5.08
N GLY A 93 11.56 -2.16 -5.82
CA GLY A 93 10.79 -3.36 -5.49
C GLY A 93 11.22 -3.99 -4.17
N SER A 94 12.53 -4.05 -3.91
CA SER A 94 13.06 -4.59 -2.65
C SER A 94 12.66 -3.72 -1.45
N ILE A 95 12.71 -2.39 -1.57
CA ILE A 95 12.27 -1.48 -0.50
C ILE A 95 10.79 -1.68 -0.20
N VAL A 96 9.93 -1.67 -1.23
CA VAL A 96 8.48 -1.85 -1.06
C VAL A 96 8.16 -3.24 -0.47
N GLY A 97 8.87 -4.28 -0.92
CA GLY A 97 8.73 -5.62 -0.38
C GLY A 97 9.16 -5.74 1.09
N LEU A 98 10.28 -5.11 1.47
CA LEU A 98 10.76 -5.06 2.85
C LEU A 98 9.80 -4.28 3.77
N ILE A 99 9.25 -3.17 3.28
CA ILE A 99 8.20 -2.43 3.99
C ILE A 99 7.00 -3.36 4.20
N GLY A 100 6.54 -4.06 3.16
CA GLY A 100 5.45 -5.02 3.28
C GLY A 100 5.71 -6.11 4.33
N LEU A 101 6.92 -6.66 4.38
CA LEU A 101 7.31 -7.62 5.42
C LEU A 101 7.27 -6.99 6.82
N ALA A 102 7.75 -5.75 6.97
CA ALA A 102 7.67 -5.03 8.24
C ALA A 102 6.22 -4.83 8.70
N TYR A 103 5.29 -4.50 7.79
CA TYR A 103 3.86 -4.39 8.11
C TYR A 103 3.27 -5.72 8.59
N VAL A 104 3.66 -6.86 8.00
CA VAL A 104 3.24 -8.19 8.46
C VAL A 104 3.79 -8.51 9.84
N VAL A 105 5.06 -8.18 10.10
CA VAL A 105 5.70 -8.41 11.41
C VAL A 105 5.08 -7.53 12.50
N LEU A 106 4.71 -6.29 12.17
CA LEU A 106 4.07 -5.36 13.10
C LEU A 106 2.71 -5.87 13.60
N GLU A 107 2.03 -6.75 12.87
CA GLU A 107 0.80 -7.39 13.37
C GLU A 107 1.05 -8.28 14.60
N PHE A 108 2.24 -8.86 14.72
CA PHE A 108 2.62 -9.66 15.89
C PHE A 108 3.08 -8.81 17.08
N VAL A 109 3.05 -7.47 16.97
CA VAL A 109 3.37 -6.53 18.05
C VAL A 109 2.06 -5.92 18.59
N PRO A 110 1.45 -6.51 19.63
CA PRO A 110 0.10 -6.18 20.12
C PRO A 110 -0.03 -4.84 20.88
N GLN A 111 0.88 -3.88 20.67
CA GLN A 111 0.93 -2.59 21.38
C GLN A 111 0.75 -1.37 20.48
N ILE A 112 0.44 -1.58 19.20
CA ILE A 112 0.18 -0.51 18.25
C ILE A 112 -1.33 -0.42 18.07
N GLU A 113 -1.95 0.59 18.71
CA GLU A 113 -3.32 0.95 18.40
C GLU A 113 -3.43 1.27 16.90
N PRO A 114 -4.40 0.67 16.17
CA PRO A 114 -4.60 0.97 14.77
C PRO A 114 -4.82 2.49 14.58
N PRO A 115 -4.10 3.14 13.65
CA PRO A 115 -4.32 4.57 13.37
C PRO A 115 -5.78 4.82 12.96
N ALA A 116 -6.30 6.03 13.22
CA ALA A 116 -7.71 6.40 13.03
C ALA A 116 -8.30 6.03 11.66
N ASN A 117 -7.45 5.94 10.63
CA ASN A 117 -7.78 5.47 9.27
C ASN A 117 -8.28 4.01 9.20
N MET A 118 -8.09 3.20 10.25
CA MET A 118 -8.61 1.83 10.41
C MET A 118 -9.82 1.76 11.38
N ARG A 119 -10.09 2.84 12.14
CA ARG A 119 -11.12 2.89 13.19
C ARG A 119 -12.46 3.44 12.69
N GLU A 120 -12.47 4.21 11.61
CA GLU A 120 -13.71 4.73 10.99
C GLU A 120 -14.42 3.71 10.08
N ALA A 121 -13.74 2.62 9.70
CA ALA A 121 -14.35 1.54 8.90
C ALA A 121 -15.33 0.69 9.73
N ASP A 122 -15.14 0.60 11.05
CA ASP A 122 -16.06 -0.11 11.96
C ASP A 122 -17.24 0.75 12.44
N GLY A 123 -17.22 2.06 12.20
CA GLY A 123 -18.25 2.99 12.70
C GLY A 123 -19.49 3.17 11.80
N GLY A 124 -19.54 2.50 10.65
CA GLY A 124 -20.48 2.84 9.59
C GLY A 124 -21.82 2.10 9.61
N TRP A 125 -21.82 0.77 9.67
CA TRP A 125 -23.00 0.00 9.22
C TRP A 125 -23.09 -1.38 9.90
N GLY A 126 -23.15 -1.39 11.23
CA GLY A 126 -23.45 -2.57 12.04
C GLY A 126 -24.36 -2.33 13.25
N ALA A 127 -24.76 -1.07 13.49
CA ALA A 127 -25.55 -0.67 14.65
C ALA A 127 -27.01 -0.27 14.32
N GLU A 128 -27.48 -0.49 13.09
CA GLU A 128 -28.85 -0.12 12.67
C GLU A 128 -29.68 -1.26 12.06
N GLN A 129 -29.25 -2.53 12.20
CA GLN A 129 -30.11 -3.68 11.84
C GLN A 129 -30.06 -4.78 12.90
N VAL A 130 -30.67 -4.50 14.06
CA VAL A 130 -31.62 -5.39 14.77
C VAL A 130 -32.42 -4.59 15.79
#